data_AF-A0A7V6LLW3-F1
#
_entry.id   AF-A0A7V6LLW3-F1
#
_cell.length_a   1.000
_cell.length_b   1.000
_cell.length_c   1.000
_cell.angle_alpha   90.00
_cell.angle_beta   90.00
_cell.angle_gamma   90.00
#
_symmetry.space_group_name_H-M   'P 1'
#
loop_
_entity.id
_entity.type
_entity.pdbx_description
1 polymer ?
#
loop_
_entity_poly.entity_id
_entity_poly.type
_entity_poly.pdbx_seq_one_letter_code
_entity_poly.pdbx_strand_id
1 'polypeptide(L)' 'MNRNKQNEGMRYPSIDQLIAKSPSKYKLVIAVAERAKEIEKTKKTYLEKTQNKKSIGIALEEIYHDKIVIKSREDNEKTN' A
#
# COMPACT_ATOMS: atom_id res chain seq x y z
N MET A 1 -2.88 -19.46 -28.71
CA MET A 1 -3.05 -18.11 -28.13
C MET A 1 -2.68 -18.15 -26.65
N ASN A 2 -1.46 -17.70 -26.32
CA ASN A 2 -0.90 -17.79 -24.97
C ASN A 2 -1.55 -16.72 -24.08
N ARG A 3 -2.59 -17.08 -23.33
CA ARG A 3 -3.15 -16.21 -22.28
C ARG A 3 -2.16 -16.20 -21.12
N ASN A 4 -1.20 -15.27 -21.17
CA ASN A 4 -0.38 -14.92 -20.01
C ASN A 4 -1.35 -14.66 -18.85
N LYS A 5 -1.39 -15.62 -17.93
CA LYS A 5 -2.11 -15.59 -16.67
C LYS A 5 -1.47 -14.44 -15.87
N GLN A 6 -1.99 -13.23 -16.06
CA GLN A 6 -1.54 -12.02 -15.36
C GLN A 6 -1.55 -12.36 -13.87
N ASN A 7 -0.35 -12.42 -13.31
CA ASN A 7 -0.06 -13.04 -12.02
C ASN A 7 -0.94 -12.44 -10.92
N GLU A 8 -1.63 -13.30 -10.19
CA GLU A 8 -2.41 -12.96 -9.01
C GLU A 8 -1.56 -12.19 -8.00
N GLY A 9 -1.79 -10.87 -7.87
CA GLY A 9 -1.53 -10.03 -6.69
C GLY A 9 -0.13 -9.88 -6.10
N MET A 10 0.76 -10.88 -6.14
CA MET A 10 2.03 -10.87 -5.41
C MET A 10 3.13 -10.02 -6.05
N ARG A 11 2.89 -9.38 -7.21
CA ARG A 11 3.91 -8.60 -7.94
C ARG A 11 3.57 -7.13 -8.13
N TYR A 12 2.38 -6.69 -7.70
CA TYR A 12 1.98 -5.30 -7.82
C TYR A 12 1.53 -4.75 -6.47
N PRO A 13 2.02 -3.57 -6.08
CA PRO A 13 3.14 -2.82 -6.65
C PRO A 13 4.50 -3.51 -6.42
N SER A 14 5.56 -3.10 -7.13
CA SER A 14 6.91 -3.65 -6.91
C SER A 14 7.53 -3.12 -5.60
N ILE A 15 8.51 -3.85 -5.06
CA ILE A 15 9.16 -3.46 -3.80
C ILE A 15 9.91 -2.12 -3.92
N ASP A 16 10.55 -1.86 -5.05
CA ASP A 16 11.29 -0.62 -5.27
C ASP A 16 10.35 0.60 -5.30
N GLN A 17 9.17 0.43 -5.93
CA GLN A 17 8.13 1.45 -5.95
C GLN A 17 7.60 1.76 -4.55
N LEU A 18 7.49 0.75 -3.69
CA LEU A 18 7.03 0.92 -2.31
C LEU A 18 8.09 1.54 -1.39
N ILE A 19 9.35 1.16 -1.56
CA ILE A 19 10.46 1.74 -0.77
C ILE A 19 10.57 3.24 -1.06
N ALA A 20 10.35 3.68 -2.29
CA ALA A 20 10.33 5.10 -2.63
C ALA A 20 9.20 5.90 -1.95
N LYS A 21 8.14 5.24 -1.46
CA LYS A 21 7.00 5.86 -0.77
C LYS A 21 7.11 5.86 0.76
N SER A 22 8.21 5.32 1.31
CA SER A 22 8.40 5.22 2.75
C SER A 22 9.81 5.63 3.17
N PRO A 23 9.97 6.38 4.27
CA PRO A 23 11.28 6.72 4.81
C PRO A 23 12.06 5.50 5.34
N SER A 24 11.39 4.38 5.62
CA SER A 24 12.08 3.14 5.99
C SER A 24 11.27 1.88 5.66
N LYS A 25 11.98 0.77 5.42
CA LYS A 25 11.38 -0.55 5.18
C LYS A 25 10.52 -1.01 6.36
N TYR A 26 10.98 -0.79 7.58
CA TYR A 26 10.24 -1.15 8.79
C TYR A 26 8.93 -0.36 8.93
N LYS A 27 8.98 0.96 8.68
CA LYS A 27 7.77 1.80 8.72
C LYS A 27 6.77 1.40 7.65
N LEU A 28 7.26 1.04 6.45
CA LEU A 28 6.40 0.50 5.38
C LEU A 28 5.66 -0.74 5.86
N VAL A 29 6.38 -1.73 6.42
CA VAL A 29 5.77 -2.98 6.89
C VAL A 29 4.72 -2.73 7.99
N ILE A 30 5.02 -1.86 8.95
CA ILE A 30 4.09 -1.53 10.04
C ILE A 30 2.84 -0.84 9.48
N ALA A 31 3.00 0.20 8.66
CA ALA A 31 1.88 0.94 8.08
C ALA A 31 0.98 0.05 7.21
N VAL A 32 1.57 -0.83 6.41
CA VAL A 32 0.85 -1.82 5.60
C VAL A 32 0.05 -2.77 6.48
N ALA A 33 0.65 -3.29 7.55
CA ALA A 33 -0.03 -4.23 8.45
C ALA A 33 -1.20 -3.57 9.21
N GLU A 34 -1.01 -2.34 9.69
CA GLU A 34 -2.07 -1.56 10.33
C GLU A 34 -3.22 -1.29 9.37
N ARG A 35 -2.88 -0.83 8.15
CA ARG A 35 -3.90 -0.52 7.15
C ARG A 35 -4.64 -1.76 6.66
N ALA A 36 -3.95 -2.89 6.48
CA ALA A 36 -4.58 -4.15 6.11
C ALA A 36 -5.61 -4.61 7.15
N LYS A 37 -5.31 -4.49 8.45
CA LYS A 37 -6.28 -4.79 9.53
C LYS A 37 -7.51 -3.89 9.47
N GLU A 38 -7.33 -2.60 9.16
CA GLU A 38 -8.45 -1.68 9.01
C GLU A 38 -9.34 -2.05 7.82
N ILE A 39 -8.75 -2.40 6.67
CA ILE A 39 -9.49 -2.89 5.50
C ILE A 39 -10.23 -4.19 5.85
N GLU A 40 -9.63 -5.11 6.59
CA GLU A 40 -10.29 -6.34 7.00
C GLU A 40 -11.51 -6.08 7.89
N LYS A 41 -11.41 -5.12 8.80
CA LYS A 41 -12.49 -4.75 9.73
C LYS A 41 -13.61 -3.97 9.03
N THR A 42 -13.26 -2.99 8.21
CA THR A 42 -14.21 -2.05 7.63
C THR A 42 -14.72 -2.46 6.25
N LYS A 43 -13.97 -3.34 5.56
CA LYS A 43 -14.15 -3.67 4.13
C LYS A 43 -14.12 -2.44 3.21
N LYS A 44 -13.56 -1.31 3.68
CA LYS A 44 -13.46 -0.06 2.92
C LYS A 44 -12.06 0.13 2.36
N THR A 45 -12.01 0.63 1.15
CA THR A 45 -10.77 0.96 0.42
C THR A 45 -10.81 2.41 -0.03
N TYR A 46 -9.65 3.04 -0.16
CA TYR A 46 -9.50 4.38 -0.73
C TYR A 46 -9.31 4.36 -2.25
N LEU A 47 -9.22 3.17 -2.84
CA LEU A 47 -9.18 2.93 -4.27
C LEU A 47 -10.54 2.41 -4.74
N GLU A 48 -11.02 2.97 -5.86
CA GLU A 48 -12.25 2.50 -6.51
C GLU A 48 -12.07 1.12 -7.16
N LYS A 49 -10.85 0.82 -7.61
CA LYS A 49 -10.47 -0.45 -8.23
C LYS A 49 -9.13 -0.89 -7.69
N THR A 50 -9.05 -2.14 -7.24
CA THR A 50 -7.82 -2.76 -6.74
C THR A 50 -7.43 -3.95 -7.62
N GLN A 51 -6.14 -4.16 -7.83
CA GLN A 51 -5.63 -5.35 -8.53
C GLN A 51 -5.57 -6.55 -7.57
N ASN A 52 -5.24 -6.28 -6.33
CA ASN A 52 -5.19 -7.23 -5.23
C ASN A 52 -6.58 -7.45 -4.62
N LYS A 53 -6.80 -8.69 -4.21
CA LYS A 53 -8.03 -9.11 -3.50
C LYS A 53 -7.84 -9.20 -1.98
N LYS A 54 -6.59 -9.41 -1.52
CA LYS A 54 -6.26 -9.51 -0.10
C LYS A 54 -6.01 -8.10 0.46
N SER A 55 -6.43 -7.89 1.69
CA SER A 55 -6.24 -6.67 2.48
C SER A 55 -4.80 -6.13 2.40
N ILE A 56 -3.81 -7.01 2.55
CA ILE A 56 -2.39 -6.64 2.49
C ILE A 56 -2.01 -6.04 1.13
N GLY A 57 -2.46 -6.63 0.02
CA GLY A 57 -2.15 -6.13 -1.32
C GLY A 57 -2.86 -4.82 -1.61
N ILE A 58 -4.10 -4.68 -1.13
CA ILE A 58 -4.86 -3.43 -1.26
C ILE A 58 -4.17 -2.30 -0.47
N ALA A 59 -3.69 -2.57 0.74
CA ALA A 59 -2.95 -1.59 1.53
C ALA A 59 -1.66 -1.14 0.82
N LEU A 60 -0.94 -2.06 0.17
CA LEU A 60 0.24 -1.74 -0.64
C LEU A 60 -0.13 -0.85 -1.84
N GLU A 61 -1.25 -1.12 -2.50
CA GLU A 61 -1.75 -0.29 -3.60
C GLU A 61 -2.15 1.12 -3.13
N GLU A 62 -2.80 1.23 -1.99
CA GLU A 62 -3.19 2.54 -1.42
C GLU A 62 -1.96 3.40 -1.11
N ILE A 63 -0.88 2.81 -0.59
CA ILE A 63 0.40 3.52 -0.38
C ILE A 63 1.04 3.90 -1.71
N TYR A 64 1.04 2.98 -2.69
CA TYR A 64 1.61 3.24 -4.00
C TYR A 64 0.89 4.39 -4.74
N HIS A 65 -0.43 4.49 -4.59
CA HIS A 65 -1.28 5.55 -5.16
C HIS A 65 -1.44 6.78 -4.26
N ASP A 66 -0.58 6.96 -3.26
CA ASP A 66 -0.53 8.13 -2.36
C ASP A 66 -1.85 8.38 -1.58
N LYS A 67 -2.69 7.35 -1.42
CA LYS A 67 -3.89 7.42 -0.55
C LYS A 67 -3.52 7.30 0.93
N ILE A 68 -2.40 6.63 1.21
CA ILE A 68 -1.79 6.54 2.54
C ILE A 68 -0.36 7.06 2.42
N VAL A 69 -0.02 8.06 3.24
CA VAL A 69 1.32 8.65 3.28
C VAL A 69 1.97 8.33 4.62
N ILE A 70 3.16 7.71 4.58
CA ILE A 70 3.92 7.35 5.78
C ILE A 70 4.77 8.55 6.18
N LYS A 71 4.36 9.27 7.23
CA LYS A 71 5.08 10.44 7.70
C LYS A 71 6.38 10.08 8.41
N SER A 72 7.44 10.84 8.13
CA SER A 72 8.63 10.91 8.96
C SER A 72 8.39 11.88 10.13
N ARG A 73 9.27 11.89 11.14
CA ARG A 73 9.13 12.83 12.26
C ARG A 73 9.28 14.28 11.79
N GLU A 74 10.12 14.52 10.78
CA GLU A 74 10.44 15.82 10.19
C GLU A 74 9.28 16.43 9.39
N ASP A 75 8.33 15.62 8.92
CA ASP A 75 7.17 16.10 8.15
C ASP A 75 6.09 16.78 9.04
N ASN A 76 6.22 16.72 10.36
CA ASN A 76 5.24 17.30 11.29
C ASN A 76 5.43 18.79 11.53
N GLU A 77 6.52 19.40 11.03
CA GLU A 77 6.85 20.81 11.31
C GLU A 77 6.45 21.78 10.19
N LYS A 78 5.95 21.31 9.05
CA LYS A 78 5.60 22.17 7.89
C LYS A 78 4.11 22.53 7.75
N THR A 79 3.30 22.31 8.79
CA THR A 79 1.85 22.59 8.74
C THR A 79 1.34 23.46 9.87
N ASN A 80 2.12 24.46 10.29
CA ASN A 80 1.66 25.53 11.18
C ASN A 80 1.93 26.90 10.55
#